data_AF-A0A6N2S5W6-F1
#
_entry.id   AF-A0A6N2S5W6-F1
#
_cell.length_a   1.000
_cell.length_b   1.000
_cell.length_c   1.000
_cell.angle_alpha   90.00
_cell.angle_beta   90.00
_cell.angle_gamma   90.00
#
_symmetry.space_group_name_H-M   'P 1'
#
loop_
_entity.id
_entity.type
_entity.pdbx_description
1 polymer ?
#
loop_
_entity_poly.entity_id
_entity_poly.type
_entity_poly.pdbx_seq_one_letter_code
_entity_poly.pdbx_strand_id
1 'polypeptide(L)' 'MEDLFGKKGILNDAGDVLRARITHDNKKILTISRDNGNYKYSRTEYANGTIVKTKVMKKRTGDF' A
#
# COMPACT_ATOMS: atom_id res chain seq x y z
N MET A 1 11.10 -19.10 13.67
CA MET A 1 10.00 -18.31 13.09
C MET A 1 10.05 -16.95 13.78
N GLU A 2 11.17 -16.27 13.59
CA GLU A 2 11.56 -15.01 14.22
C GLU A 2 11.74 -14.02 13.05
N ASP A 3 11.51 -12.72 13.29
CA ASP A 3 11.56 -11.60 12.32
C ASP A 3 10.27 -11.19 11.57
N LEU A 4 9.11 -11.20 12.24
CA LEU A 4 7.98 -10.32 11.86
C LEU A 4 7.73 -9.16 12.84
N PHE A 5 8.49 -9.08 13.94
CA PHE A 5 8.39 -8.02 14.94
C PHE A 5 9.57 -7.04 14.93
N GLY A 6 10.26 -6.95 13.78
CA GLY A 6 11.16 -5.84 13.43
C GLY A 6 10.41 -4.53 13.17
N LYS A 7 9.74 -4.02 14.20
CA LYS A 7 9.49 -2.60 14.56
C LYS A 7 8.94 -1.56 13.56
N LYS A 8 8.48 -1.91 12.36
CA LYS A 8 7.55 -1.07 11.59
C LYS A 8 6.44 -1.91 10.97
N GLY A 9 5.21 -1.75 11.47
CA GLY A 9 4.02 -2.35 10.87
C GLY A 9 3.80 -1.84 9.44
N ILE A 10 2.86 -2.47 8.72
CA ILE A 10 2.48 -1.98 7.39
C ILE A 10 1.94 -0.55 7.47
N LEU A 11 1.26 -0.22 8.58
CA LEU A 11 0.86 1.12 9.00
C LEU A 11 1.67 1.49 10.25
N ASN A 12 2.20 2.70 10.30
CA ASN A 12 3.11 3.13 11.37
C ASN A 12 2.62 4.38 12.11
N ASP A 13 1.84 5.22 11.44
CA ASP A 13 1.42 6.51 11.96
C ASP A 13 -0.12 6.62 12.00
N ALA A 14 -0.64 7.44 12.93
CA ALA A 14 -2.07 7.73 12.97
C ALA A 14 -2.50 8.49 11.70
N GLY A 15 -3.54 8.00 11.03
CA GLY A 15 -3.96 8.50 9.71
C GLY A 15 -3.42 7.67 8.54
N ASP A 16 -2.53 6.71 8.79
CA ASP A 16 -2.23 5.66 7.81
C ASP A 16 -3.46 4.77 7.61
N VAL A 17 -3.72 4.38 6.35
CA VAL A 17 -4.89 3.58 5.99
C VAL A 17 -4.49 2.39 5.14
N LEU A 18 -4.90 1.19 5.57
CA LEU A 18 -4.87 -0.03 4.77
C LEU A 18 -6.30 -0.37 4.35
N ARG A 19 -6.50 -0.60 3.05
CA ARG A 19 -7.74 -1.13 2.49
C ARG A 19 -7.43 -2.39 1.72
N ALA A 20 -8.02 -3.49 2.12
CA ALA A 20 -8.01 -4.75 1.39
C ALA A 20 -9.46 -5.09 1.02
N ARG A 21 -9.70 -5.39 -0.26
CA ARG A 21 -11.01 -5.82 -0.75
C ARG A 21 -10.86 -6.86 -1.84
N ILE A 22 -11.77 -7.83 -1.84
CA ILE A 22 -11.98 -8.77 -2.94
C ILE A 22 -13.26 -8.33 -3.66
N THR A 23 -13.21 -8.20 -4.98
CA THR A 23 -14.39 -7.89 -5.80
C THR A 23 -15.09 -9.16 -6.25
N HIS A 24 -16.35 -9.05 -6.70
CA HIS A 24 -17.10 -10.18 -7.26
C HIS A 24 -16.38 -10.88 -8.42
N ASP A 25 -15.60 -10.15 -9.23
CA ASP A 25 -14.76 -10.73 -10.29
C ASP A 25 -13.46 -11.42 -9.80
N ASN A 26 -13.37 -11.80 -8.51
CA ASN A 26 -12.16 -12.33 -7.87
C ASN A 26 -10.91 -11.42 -7.96
N LYS A 27 -11.08 -10.11 -8.19
CA LYS A 27 -9.96 -9.17 -8.15
C LYS A 27 -9.61 -8.87 -6.70
N LYS A 28 -8.34 -9.04 -6.34
CA LYS A 28 -7.83 -8.71 -5.01
C LYS A 28 -7.17 -7.34 -5.08
N ILE A 29 -7.72 -6.37 -4.35
CA ILE A 29 -7.23 -5.00 -4.33
C ILE A 29 -6.70 -4.72 -2.93
N LEU A 30 -5.41 -4.38 -2.86
CA LEU A 30 -4.75 -3.88 -1.67
C LEU A 30 -4.33 -2.44 -1.92
N THR A 31 -4.74 -1.51 -1.06
CA THR A 31 -4.31 -0.12 -1.10
C THR A 31 -3.79 0.28 0.27
N ILE A 32 -2.63 0.89 0.30
CA ILE A 32 -1.95 1.40 1.49
C ILE A 32 -1.69 2.88 1.24
N SER A 33 -2.16 3.72 2.16
CA SER A 33 -1.88 5.16 2.19
C SER A 33 -1.13 5.46 3.47
N ARG A 34 0.02 6.12 3.37
CA ARG A 34 0.84 6.51 4.51
C ARG A 34 1.31 7.95 4.41
N ASP A 35 1.83 8.48 5.52
CA ASP A 35 2.41 9.83 5.57
C ASP A 35 1.38 10.88 5.12
N ASN A 36 0.17 10.78 5.68
CA ASN A 36 -0.97 11.64 5.36
C ASN A 36 -1.27 11.75 3.84
N GLY A 37 -1.04 10.67 3.09
CA GLY A 37 -1.27 10.60 1.63
C GLY A 37 -0.06 10.96 0.75
N ASN A 38 1.11 11.24 1.33
CA ASN A 38 2.35 11.44 0.58
C ASN A 38 2.93 10.12 0.04
N TYR A 39 2.56 9.00 0.65
CA TYR A 39 2.89 7.66 0.17
C TYR A 39 1.60 6.90 -0.16
N LYS A 40 1.48 6.43 -1.40
CA LYS A 40 0.39 5.52 -1.81
C LYS A 40 0.96 4.29 -2.49
N TYR A 41 0.58 3.13 -2.02
CA TYR A 41 0.87 1.85 -2.65
C TYR A 41 -0.43 1.14 -2.96
N SER A 42 -0.60 0.67 -4.20
CA SER A 42 -1.75 -0.13 -4.60
C SER A 42 -1.26 -1.38 -5.32
N ARG A 43 -1.86 -2.52 -5.00
CA ARG A 43 -1.65 -3.79 -5.68
C ARG A 43 -3.01 -4.37 -6.02
N THR A 44 -3.27 -4.51 -7.31
CA THR A 44 -4.47 -5.17 -7.82
C THR A 44 -4.06 -6.45 -8.51
N GLU A 45 -4.58 -7.57 -8.04
CA GLU A 45 -4.43 -8.88 -8.66
C GLU A 45 -5.76 -9.26 -9.31
N TYR A 46 -5.71 -9.53 -10.61
CA TYR A 46 -6.87 -9.91 -11.40
C TYR A 46 -7.00 -11.44 -11.44
N ALA A 47 -8.21 -11.94 -11.68
CA ALA A 47 -8.49 -13.39 -11.73
C ALA A 47 -7.68 -14.12 -12.82
N ASN A 48 -7.29 -13.41 -13.88
CA ASN A 48 -6.41 -13.93 -14.94
C ASN A 48 -4.92 -13.99 -14.56
N GLY A 49 -4.57 -13.69 -13.30
CA GLY A 49 -3.19 -13.67 -12.81
C GLY A 49 -2.42 -12.38 -13.10
N THR A 50 -3.03 -11.37 -13.74
CA THR A 50 -2.38 -10.07 -13.96
C THR A 50 -2.23 -9.33 -12.64
N ILE A 51 -1.05 -8.78 -12.37
CA ILE A 51 -0.78 -8.00 -11.15
C ILE A 51 -0.37 -6.59 -11.54
N VAL A 52 -1.21 -5.62 -11.20
CA VAL A 52 -0.93 -4.19 -11.36
C VAL A 52 -0.44 -3.63 -10.03
N LYS A 53 0.75 -3.06 -10.04
CA LYS A 53 1.35 -2.39 -8.87
C LYS A 53 1.50 -0.91 -9.17
N THR A 54 1.01 -0.06 -8.27
CA THR A 54 1.15 1.39 -8.34
C THR A 54 1.82 1.87 -7.07
N LYS A 55 2.93 2.60 -7.21
CA LYS A 55 3.63 3.24 -6.09
C LYS A 55 3.76 4.72 -6.39
N VAL A 56 3.19 5.55 -5.54
CA VAL A 56 3.29 7.01 -5.61
C VAL A 56 3.99 7.48 -4.35
N MET A 57 5.05 8.24 -4.52
CA MET A 57 5.76 8.92 -3.44
C MET A 57 5.93 10.38 -3.84
N LYS A 58 5.37 11.28 -3.06
CA LYS A 58 5.67 12.71 -3.21
C LYS A 58 7.07 12.94 -2.66
N LYS A 59 8.05 13.23 -3.54
CA LYS A 59 9.29 13.88 -3.09
C LYS A 59 8.92 15.31 -2.69
N ARG A 60 9.26 15.71 -1.46
CA ARG A 60 9.35 17.14 -1.14
C ARG A 60 10.51 17.69 -1.97
N THR A 61 10.20 18.31 -3.10
CA THR A 61 11.17 19.15 -3.82
C THR A 61 11.27 20.44 -3.03
N GLY A 62 12.28 20.55 -2.19
CA GLY A 62 12.51 21.69 -1.31
C GLY A 62 13.86 21.57 -0.64
N ASP A 63 14.92 21.53 -1.46
CA ASP A 63 16.29 21.81 -1.04
C ASP A 63 17.06 22.26 -2.31
N PHE A 64 16.97 23.56 -2.60
CA PHE A 64 17.84 24.32 -3.50
C PHE A 64 18.03 25.71 -2.88
#